data_AF-A0A0P1A5X0-F1
#
_entry.id   AF-A0A0P1A5X0-F1
#
_cell.length_a   1.000
_cell.length_b   1.000
_cell.length_c   1.000
_cell.angle_alpha   90.00
_cell.angle_beta   90.00
_cell.angle_gamma   90.00
#
_symmetry.space_group_name_H-M   'P 1'
#
loop_
_entity.id
_entity.type
_entity.pdbx_description
1 polymer ?
#
loop_
_entity_poly.entity_id
_entity_poly.type
_entity_poly.pdbx_seq_one_letter_code
_entity_poly.pdbx_strand_id
1 'polypeptide(L)'
;MTKEGVGGVFGKKTRLQKSNSIVSERLEVDARAMEERLMQLRVALQEEKKKRIAAFPLQHTGSRWRSAREDRGSVRQYARDVELKTFKKKEGARIGTKKKNKSLAYKRHLITSPSSFEDWTVPQVLEWLKSIGLEELQSGFEYHQVTGRILLDFSPKEYEKLGVFSVSARNRLVTEMDHIRAQQVSKRMKDKEDSEIVDSINSAVPKARDVSGKLTHWSQIAPLADNVVTGEDIQAPVNLADGDFQEEASHASFLEALLEWRENDTKQLATSNQEELDEWINPMFNCKTKGTCGGALLEGSYDEADAHDTFQEALQAWRSRNDAKVISVEKIESSCTPGDQQCCWQCYRILQIEQLLHDDLTNKSFCSSTCQENYNAQYGRLYTKSV
;
A
#
# COMPACT_ATOMS: atom_id res chain seq x y z
N MET A 1 22.54 -82.52 -3.97
CA MET A 1 22.35 -81.06 -4.16
C MET A 1 21.12 -80.63 -3.40
N THR A 2 21.36 -80.16 -2.18
CA THR A 2 20.38 -79.77 -1.17
C THR A 2 19.93 -78.33 -1.41
N LYS A 3 18.61 -78.11 -1.50
CA LYS A 3 18.01 -76.77 -1.61
C LYS A 3 17.64 -76.30 -0.21
N GLU A 4 18.40 -75.32 0.30
CA GLU A 4 18.07 -74.60 1.53
C GLU A 4 16.96 -73.60 1.25
N GLY A 5 15.84 -73.74 1.96
CA GLY A 5 14.71 -72.82 1.93
C GLY A 5 14.93 -71.68 2.91
N VAL A 6 15.05 -70.46 2.40
CA VAL A 6 15.09 -69.23 3.19
C VAL A 6 13.68 -68.92 3.69
N GLY A 7 13.45 -69.16 4.98
CA GLY A 7 12.22 -68.79 5.68
C GLY A 7 12.08 -67.28 5.82
N GLY A 8 11.30 -66.67 4.93
CA GLY A 8 10.90 -65.27 5.02
C GLY A 8 9.88 -65.05 6.14
N VAL A 9 10.34 -64.44 7.23
CA VAL A 9 9.50 -63.94 8.34
C VAL A 9 8.67 -62.75 7.84
N PHE A 10 7.47 -63.03 7.31
CA PHE A 10 6.48 -62.00 7.00
C PHE A 10 5.94 -61.39 8.30
N GLY A 11 6.51 -60.24 8.67
CA GLY A 11 6.03 -59.39 9.75
C GLY A 11 4.56 -59.01 9.56
N LYS A 12 3.75 -59.29 10.57
CA LYS A 12 2.31 -58.99 10.62
C LYS A 12 2.09 -57.47 10.48
N LYS A 13 1.67 -57.01 9.30
CA LYS A 13 1.17 -55.65 9.06
C LYS A 13 -0.14 -55.47 9.82
N THR A 14 -0.08 -54.96 11.05
CA THR A 14 -1.28 -54.75 11.86
C THR A 14 -1.21 -53.40 12.58
N ARG A 15 -2.27 -52.60 12.42
CA ARG A 15 -2.75 -51.49 13.28
C ARG A 15 -2.51 -50.01 12.91
N LEU A 16 -1.98 -49.64 11.74
CA LEU A 16 -1.89 -48.20 11.39
C LEU A 16 -3.14 -47.60 10.71
N GLN A 17 -4.13 -48.40 10.30
CA GLN A 17 -5.30 -47.86 9.58
C GLN A 17 -6.39 -47.24 10.47
N LYS A 18 -6.47 -47.59 11.77
CA LYS A 18 -7.56 -47.13 12.65
C LYS A 18 -7.42 -45.67 13.15
N SER A 19 -6.21 -45.12 13.20
CA SER A 19 -6.02 -43.72 13.63
C SER A 19 -6.46 -42.73 12.55
N ASN A 20 -6.29 -43.08 11.28
CA ASN A 20 -6.58 -42.18 10.17
C ASN A 20 -8.09 -42.00 9.95
N SER A 21 -8.90 -43.03 10.24
CA SER A 21 -10.37 -42.91 10.13
C SER A 21 -10.95 -41.92 11.14
N ILE A 22 -10.43 -41.90 12.38
CA ILE A 22 -10.89 -41.00 13.44
C ILE A 22 -10.52 -39.54 13.11
N VAL A 23 -9.33 -39.31 12.54
CA VAL A 23 -8.92 -37.96 12.13
C VAL A 23 -9.76 -37.48 10.93
N SER A 24 -10.04 -38.36 9.96
CA SER A 24 -10.88 -38.04 8.81
C SER A 24 -12.30 -37.66 9.23
N GLU A 25 -12.91 -38.40 10.16
CA GLU A 25 -14.25 -38.12 10.68
C GLU A 25 -14.30 -36.76 11.40
N ARG A 26 -13.26 -36.43 12.19
CA ARG A 26 -13.17 -35.13 12.85
C ARG A 26 -13.07 -33.96 11.86
N LEU A 27 -12.29 -34.12 10.80
CA LEU A 27 -12.15 -33.10 9.76
C LEU A 27 -13.45 -32.90 8.98
N GLU A 28 -14.21 -33.96 8.73
CA GLU A 28 -15.51 -33.87 8.08
C GLU A 28 -16.53 -33.11 8.93
N VAL A 29 -16.54 -33.35 10.25
CA VAL A 29 -17.39 -32.60 11.19
C VAL A 29 -17.02 -31.11 11.21
N ASP A 30 -15.73 -30.79 11.26
CA ASP A 30 -15.25 -29.39 11.24
C ASP A 30 -15.59 -28.70 9.90
N ALA A 31 -15.50 -29.41 8.78
CA ALA A 31 -15.88 -28.90 7.46
C ALA A 31 -17.37 -28.55 7.39
N ARG A 32 -18.24 -29.46 7.84
CA ARG A 32 -19.70 -29.21 7.89
C ARG A 32 -20.04 -28.02 8.79
N ALA A 33 -19.37 -27.88 9.93
CA ALA A 33 -19.56 -26.75 10.84
C ALA A 33 -19.15 -25.41 10.19
N MET A 34 -18.11 -25.39 9.36
CA MET A 34 -17.72 -24.20 8.60
C MET A 34 -18.72 -23.87 7.48
N GLU A 35 -19.22 -24.88 6.78
CA GLU A 35 -20.26 -24.70 5.76
C GLU A 35 -21.54 -24.12 6.35
N GLU A 36 -21.96 -24.61 7.53
CA GLU A 36 -23.13 -24.09 8.24
C GLU A 36 -22.95 -22.61 8.64
N ARG A 37 -21.78 -22.24 9.17
CA ARG A 37 -21.46 -20.84 9.50
C ARG A 37 -21.48 -19.95 8.27
N LEU A 38 -20.99 -20.43 7.12
CA LEU A 38 -21.04 -19.68 5.86
C LEU A 38 -22.47 -19.51 5.36
N MET A 39 -23.32 -20.52 5.49
CA MET A 39 -24.74 -20.40 5.16
C MET A 39 -25.45 -19.38 6.07
N GLN A 40 -25.20 -19.43 7.38
CA GLN A 40 -25.75 -18.44 8.33
C GLN A 40 -25.32 -17.01 7.98
N LEU A 41 -24.03 -16.82 7.63
CA LEU A 41 -23.51 -15.50 7.24
C LEU A 41 -24.12 -14.98 5.94
N ARG A 42 -24.34 -15.86 4.94
CA ARG A 42 -25.04 -15.49 3.69
C ARG A 42 -26.48 -15.06 3.96
N VAL A 43 -27.20 -15.79 4.82
CA VAL A 43 -28.57 -15.44 5.22
C VAL A 43 -28.59 -14.09 5.93
N ALA A 44 -27.69 -13.87 6.90
CA ALA A 44 -27.59 -12.60 7.62
C ALA A 44 -27.31 -11.41 6.69
N LEU A 45 -26.39 -11.57 5.72
CA LEU A 45 -26.11 -10.52 4.73
C LEU A 45 -27.31 -10.25 3.81
N GLN A 46 -28.04 -11.27 3.40
CA GLN A 46 -29.25 -11.09 2.60
C GLN A 46 -30.37 -10.40 3.39
N GLU A 47 -30.56 -10.75 4.65
CA GLU A 47 -31.50 -10.06 5.53
C GLU A 47 -31.10 -8.60 5.75
N GLU A 48 -29.81 -8.31 5.97
CA GLU A 48 -29.34 -6.93 6.10
C GLU A 48 -29.54 -6.15 4.81
N LYS A 49 -29.28 -6.76 3.64
CA LYS A 49 -29.56 -6.16 2.34
C LYS A 49 -31.05 -5.86 2.18
N LYS A 50 -31.93 -6.80 2.54
CA LYS A 50 -33.39 -6.59 2.52
C LYS A 50 -33.81 -5.48 3.48
N LYS A 51 -33.26 -5.45 4.71
CA LYS A 51 -33.50 -4.36 5.69
C LYS A 51 -33.06 -3.01 5.14
N ARG A 52 -31.90 -2.93 4.48
CA ARG A 52 -31.42 -1.68 3.85
C ARG A 52 -32.32 -1.24 2.69
N ILE A 53 -32.80 -2.18 1.88
CA ILE A 53 -33.74 -1.88 0.79
C ILE A 53 -35.10 -1.43 1.36
N ALA A 54 -35.62 -2.11 2.38
CA ALA A 54 -36.88 -1.77 3.02
C ALA A 54 -36.83 -0.43 3.77
N ALA A 55 -35.69 -0.10 4.40
CA ALA A 55 -35.48 1.17 5.10
C ALA A 55 -35.34 2.36 4.15
N PHE A 56 -34.97 2.12 2.89
CA PHE A 56 -34.88 3.16 1.85
C PHE A 56 -35.92 2.90 0.75
N PRO A 57 -37.21 3.22 0.99
CA PRO A 57 -38.22 3.13 -0.06
C PRO A 57 -37.92 4.12 -1.19
N LEU A 58 -37.29 3.59 -2.26
CA LEU A 58 -37.47 3.88 -3.69
C LEU A 58 -37.79 5.31 -4.19
N GLN A 59 -37.43 6.38 -3.48
CA GLN A 59 -37.76 7.75 -3.93
C GLN A 59 -36.72 8.40 -4.86
N HIS A 60 -35.59 7.76 -5.18
CA HIS A 60 -34.68 8.33 -6.18
C HIS A 60 -33.98 7.25 -7.03
N THR A 61 -34.56 6.99 -8.19
CA THR A 61 -33.93 6.30 -9.32
C THR A 61 -32.88 7.21 -9.94
N GLY A 62 -31.70 7.24 -9.34
CA GLY A 62 -30.54 7.89 -9.90
C GLY A 62 -29.31 7.25 -9.30
N SER A 63 -28.40 6.77 -10.15
CA SER A 63 -27.09 6.25 -9.76
C SER A 63 -26.24 7.37 -9.13
N ARG A 64 -26.63 7.79 -7.92
CA ARG A 64 -25.95 8.79 -7.12
C ARG A 64 -24.78 8.07 -6.48
N TRP A 65 -23.59 8.53 -6.83
CA TRP A 65 -22.32 8.00 -6.39
C TRP A 65 -22.32 7.85 -4.86
N ARG A 66 -21.86 6.69 -4.38
CA ARG A 66 -21.92 6.25 -2.97
C ARG A 66 -21.22 7.17 -1.96
N SER A 67 -20.56 8.23 -2.41
CA SER A 67 -19.93 9.28 -1.59
C SER A 67 -20.91 10.34 -1.09
N ALA A 68 -22.08 10.51 -1.71
CA ALA A 68 -23.07 11.53 -1.33
C ALA A 68 -24.15 10.94 -0.39
N ARG A 69 -23.75 10.33 0.73
CA ARG A 69 -24.70 10.00 1.81
C ARG A 69 -24.97 11.27 2.62
N GLU A 70 -26.18 11.80 2.52
CA GLU A 70 -26.66 12.93 3.34
C GLU A 70 -26.63 12.60 4.85
N ASP A 71 -26.66 11.32 5.19
CA ASP A 71 -26.57 10.80 6.56
C ASP A 71 -25.18 10.93 7.21
N ARG A 72 -24.15 11.34 6.45
CA ARG A 72 -22.83 11.66 7.02
C ARG A 72 -22.72 13.10 7.53
N GLY A 73 -23.83 13.83 7.52
CA GLY A 73 -23.87 15.22 7.94
C GLY A 73 -23.08 16.12 7.00
N SER A 74 -23.39 17.41 7.04
CA SER A 74 -22.56 18.42 6.38
C SER A 74 -21.10 18.26 6.85
N VAL A 75 -20.12 18.62 6.01
CA VAL A 75 -18.68 18.66 6.40
C VAL A 75 -18.47 19.42 7.71
N ARG A 76 -19.30 20.43 7.99
CA ARG A 76 -19.32 21.18 9.27
C ARG A 76 -19.72 20.32 10.48
N GLN A 77 -20.55 19.31 10.27
CA GLN A 77 -20.98 18.34 11.28
C GLN A 77 -19.88 17.32 11.57
N TYR A 78 -19.12 16.90 10.56
CA TYR A 78 -17.93 16.07 10.75
C TYR A 78 -16.85 16.81 11.57
N ALA A 79 -16.62 18.09 11.29
CA ALA A 79 -15.71 18.92 12.09
C ALA A 79 -16.15 18.99 13.56
N ARG A 80 -17.45 19.25 13.82
CA ARG A 80 -18.01 19.23 15.19
C ARG A 80 -17.93 17.86 15.86
N ASP A 81 -18.14 16.77 15.12
CA ASP A 81 -18.03 15.41 15.67
C ASP A 81 -16.58 15.03 16.02
N VAL A 82 -15.60 15.51 15.25
CA VAL A 82 -14.18 15.33 15.54
C VAL A 82 -13.80 16.13 16.79
N GLU A 83 -14.25 17.38 16.92
CA GLU A 83 -14.06 18.18 18.14
C GLU A 83 -14.73 17.51 19.36
N LEU A 84 -15.99 17.07 19.25
CA LEU A 84 -16.68 16.38 20.35
C LEU A 84 -15.99 15.07 20.76
N LYS A 85 -15.38 14.35 19.80
CA LYS A 85 -14.57 13.15 20.11
C LYS A 85 -13.27 13.50 20.83
N THR A 86 -12.59 14.59 20.48
CA THR A 86 -11.37 15.00 21.20
C THR A 86 -11.68 15.46 22.61
N PHE A 87 -12.81 16.14 22.84
CA PHE A 87 -13.28 16.53 24.18
C PHE A 87 -13.67 15.31 25.05
N LYS A 88 -14.47 14.37 24.52
CA LYS A 88 -14.87 13.16 25.28
C LYS A 88 -13.70 12.24 25.63
N LYS A 89 -12.65 12.21 24.79
CA LYS A 89 -11.43 11.44 25.08
C LYS A 89 -10.61 12.03 26.24
N LYS A 90 -10.70 13.34 26.50
CA LYS A 90 -10.05 14.00 27.64
C LYS A 90 -10.81 13.80 28.96
N GLU A 91 -12.15 13.76 28.94
CA GLU A 91 -12.94 13.50 30.16
C GLU A 91 -12.92 12.03 30.60
N GLY A 92 -12.91 11.08 29.65
CA GLY A 92 -12.88 9.65 29.95
C GLY A 92 -11.57 9.14 30.59
N ALA A 93 -10.52 9.96 30.65
CA ALA A 93 -9.23 9.59 31.25
C ALA A 93 -9.20 9.72 32.79
N ARG A 94 -10.21 10.36 33.41
CA ARG A 94 -10.24 10.56 34.87
C ARG A 94 -11.06 9.53 35.65
N ILE A 95 -11.88 8.71 35.00
CA ILE A 95 -12.69 7.69 35.67
C ILE A 95 -12.17 6.32 35.26
N GLY A 96 -11.29 5.78 36.11
CA GLY A 96 -10.60 4.52 35.89
C GLY A 96 -11.54 3.33 35.78
N THR A 97 -11.66 2.78 34.58
CA THR A 97 -12.08 1.38 34.39
C THR A 97 -10.93 0.58 33.79
N LYS A 98 -10.34 -0.28 34.64
CA LYS A 98 -9.36 -1.29 34.29
C LYS A 98 -9.96 -2.27 33.27
N LYS A 99 -9.78 -2.03 31.97
CA LYS A 99 -10.09 -3.01 30.93
C LYS A 99 -8.79 -3.66 30.46
N LYS A 100 -8.54 -4.88 30.94
CA LYS A 100 -7.50 -5.79 30.45
C LYS A 100 -7.78 -6.12 28.98
N ASN A 101 -7.20 -5.36 28.06
CA ASN A 101 -7.07 -5.77 26.67
C ASN A 101 -5.63 -6.21 26.43
N LYS A 102 -5.50 -7.45 25.96
CA LYS A 102 -4.30 -8.06 25.38
C LYS A 102 -3.69 -7.12 24.31
N SER A 103 -2.77 -6.26 24.71
CA SER A 103 -1.85 -5.56 23.78
C SER A 103 -0.62 -6.44 23.59
N LEU A 104 -0.74 -7.44 22.72
CA LEU A 104 0.37 -8.33 22.35
C LEU A 104 1.04 -7.90 21.03
N ALA A 105 0.82 -6.67 20.55
CA ALA A 105 1.28 -6.24 19.22
C ALA A 105 2.06 -4.91 19.19
N TYR A 106 2.51 -4.37 20.33
CA TYR A 106 3.38 -3.18 20.30
C TYR A 106 4.30 -3.08 21.52
N LYS A 107 4.97 -4.18 21.86
CA LYS A 107 6.33 -4.05 22.41
C LYS A 107 7.28 -3.85 21.22
N ARG A 108 7.12 -2.73 20.50
CA ARG A 108 8.16 -2.28 19.56
C ARG A 108 9.34 -1.84 20.43
N HIS A 109 10.29 -2.77 20.52
CA HIS A 109 11.67 -2.66 20.95
C HIS A 109 12.12 -1.25 21.37
N LEU A 110 12.17 -1.03 22.69
CA LEU A 110 12.94 0.02 23.38
C LEU A 110 14.47 -0.22 23.26
N ILE A 111 14.94 -0.89 22.21
CA ILE A 111 16.31 -1.43 22.16
C ILE A 111 17.31 -0.39 21.63
N THR A 112 16.89 0.64 20.91
CA THR A 112 17.78 1.74 20.59
C THR A 112 17.81 2.72 21.75
N SER A 113 18.95 2.73 22.46
CA SER A 113 19.33 3.76 23.41
C SER A 113 19.00 5.16 22.90
N PRO A 114 18.81 6.16 23.79
CA PRO A 114 18.34 7.52 23.44
C PRO A 114 19.30 8.36 22.57
N SER A 115 20.31 7.72 21.98
CA SER A 115 21.17 8.29 20.96
C SER A 115 20.33 8.87 19.83
N SER A 116 20.63 10.11 19.45
CA SER A 116 20.12 10.73 18.23
C SER A 116 20.27 9.73 17.07
N PHE A 117 19.25 9.62 16.23
CA PHE A 117 19.36 8.80 15.02
C PHE A 117 20.53 9.24 14.12
N GLU A 118 20.89 10.53 14.18
CA GLU A 118 22.07 11.09 13.51
C GLU A 118 23.39 10.41 13.95
N ASP A 119 23.42 9.73 15.09
CA ASP A 119 24.62 9.07 15.62
C ASP A 119 24.52 7.53 15.54
N TRP A 120 23.55 7.02 14.77
CA TRP A 120 23.45 5.58 14.57
C TRP A 120 24.61 5.05 13.74
N THR A 121 25.30 4.09 14.35
CA THR A 121 26.33 3.28 13.70
C THR A 121 25.70 2.25 12.77
N VAL A 122 26.47 1.73 11.80
CA VAL A 122 26.03 0.67 10.87
C VAL A 122 25.34 -0.51 11.59
N PRO A 123 25.89 -1.12 12.66
CA PRO A 123 25.21 -2.23 13.34
C PRO A 123 23.85 -1.84 13.96
N GLN A 124 23.68 -0.60 14.41
CA GLN A 124 22.38 -0.11 14.91
C GLN A 124 21.36 0.05 13.78
N VAL A 125 21.81 0.48 12.59
CA VAL A 125 20.95 0.51 11.39
C VAL A 125 20.53 -0.91 10.98
N LEU A 126 21.44 -1.88 11.03
CA LEU A 126 21.12 -3.29 10.72
C LEU A 126 20.14 -3.91 11.72
N GLU A 127 20.29 -3.61 13.02
CA GLU A 127 19.34 -4.04 14.05
C GLU A 127 17.96 -3.39 13.86
N TRP A 128 17.93 -2.11 13.49
CA TRP A 128 16.69 -1.41 13.14
C TRP A 128 16.03 -2.02 11.90
N LEU A 129 16.78 -2.33 10.83
CA LEU A 129 16.29 -3.04 9.64
C LEU A 129 15.67 -4.40 10.00
N LYS A 130 16.29 -5.13 10.94
CA LYS A 130 15.74 -6.38 11.46
C LYS A 130 14.41 -6.15 12.20
N SER A 131 14.32 -5.09 13.00
CA SER A 131 13.12 -4.75 13.76
C SER A 131 11.91 -4.39 12.88
N ILE A 132 12.16 -3.82 11.71
CA ILE A 132 11.13 -3.54 10.70
C ILE A 132 10.89 -4.73 9.77
N GLY A 133 11.58 -5.87 9.94
CA GLY A 133 11.42 -7.07 9.12
C GLY A 133 11.92 -6.92 7.69
N LEU A 134 13.02 -6.16 7.50
CA LEU A 134 13.73 -6.01 6.22
C LEU A 134 15.17 -6.53 6.36
N GLU A 135 15.34 -7.69 7.00
CA GLU A 135 16.64 -8.29 7.27
C GLU A 135 17.39 -8.73 6.00
N GLU A 136 16.66 -9.04 4.92
CA GLU A 136 17.22 -9.39 3.62
C GLU A 136 18.07 -8.28 2.98
N LEU A 137 17.81 -7.01 3.37
CA LEU A 137 18.52 -5.85 2.85
C LEU A 137 19.80 -5.52 3.65
N GLN A 138 20.09 -6.27 4.72
CA GLN A 138 21.22 -5.97 5.61
C GLN A 138 22.57 -5.97 4.89
N SER A 139 22.80 -6.93 3.99
CA SER A 139 24.07 -7.03 3.26
C SER A 139 24.37 -5.82 2.39
N GLY A 140 23.35 -5.24 1.73
CA GLY A 140 23.49 -4.02 0.94
C GLY A 140 23.82 -2.82 1.83
N PHE A 141 23.12 -2.67 2.96
CA PHE A 141 23.36 -1.56 3.90
C PHE A 141 24.72 -1.67 4.59
N GLU A 142 25.16 -2.89 4.92
CA GLU A 142 26.49 -3.16 5.50
C GLU A 142 27.60 -2.90 4.49
N TYR A 143 27.45 -3.39 3.25
CA TYR A 143 28.41 -3.18 2.16
C TYR A 143 28.63 -1.69 1.87
N HIS A 144 27.55 -0.90 1.85
CA HIS A 144 27.60 0.54 1.62
C HIS A 144 27.88 1.37 2.89
N GLN A 145 28.13 0.72 4.04
CA GLN A 145 28.43 1.37 5.32
C GLN A 145 27.41 2.46 5.68
N VAL A 146 26.12 2.16 5.49
CA VAL A 146 25.04 3.12 5.70
C VAL A 146 24.89 3.41 7.19
N THR A 147 25.27 4.62 7.59
CA THR A 147 25.07 5.17 8.93
C THR A 147 23.73 5.90 9.03
N GLY A 148 23.30 6.24 10.26
CA GLY A 148 22.04 6.96 10.49
C GLY A 148 21.94 8.30 9.75
N ARG A 149 23.04 9.05 9.61
CA ARG A 149 23.05 10.31 8.85
C ARG A 149 22.75 10.09 7.37
N ILE A 150 23.47 9.16 6.76
CA ILE A 150 23.30 8.81 5.35
C ILE A 150 21.88 8.29 5.10
N LEU A 151 21.34 7.52 6.05
CA LEU A 151 19.99 6.96 5.95
C LEU A 151 18.89 8.03 5.99
N LEU A 152 19.07 9.13 6.74
CA LEU A 152 18.12 10.26 6.74
C LEU A 152 18.10 11.02 5.41
N ASP A 153 19.24 11.08 4.73
CA ASP A 153 19.43 11.84 3.50
C ASP A 153 19.04 11.05 2.24
N PHE A 154 18.72 9.76 2.37
CA PHE A 154 18.42 8.94 1.21
C PHE A 154 17.13 9.31 0.50
N SER A 155 17.28 9.58 -0.79
CA SER A 155 16.21 9.67 -1.77
C SER A 155 15.68 8.29 -2.16
N PRO A 156 14.42 8.19 -2.64
CA PRO A 156 13.85 6.96 -3.17
C PRO A 156 14.71 6.24 -4.22
N LYS A 157 15.50 6.99 -5.00
CA LYS A 157 16.40 6.46 -6.04
C LYS A 157 17.68 5.86 -5.48
N GLU A 158 18.13 6.29 -4.31
CA GLU A 158 19.35 5.76 -3.70
C GLU A 158 19.12 4.40 -3.06
N TYR A 159 17.90 4.13 -2.57
CA TYR A 159 17.52 2.78 -2.15
C TYR A 159 17.64 1.75 -3.28
N GLU A 160 17.41 2.12 -4.54
CA GLU A 160 17.65 1.23 -5.68
C GLU A 160 19.13 0.87 -5.86
N LYS A 161 20.03 1.84 -5.64
CA LYS A 161 21.47 1.63 -5.71
C LYS A 161 21.96 0.68 -4.61
N LEU A 162 21.27 0.66 -3.47
CA LEU A 162 21.52 -0.27 -2.37
C LEU A 162 20.94 -1.69 -2.57
N GLY A 163 20.27 -1.93 -3.70
CA GLY A 163 19.62 -3.22 -3.99
C GLY A 163 18.18 -3.34 -3.49
N VAL A 164 17.53 -2.25 -3.08
CA VAL A 164 16.12 -2.25 -2.67
C VAL A 164 15.21 -2.11 -3.89
N PHE A 165 15.08 -3.19 -4.66
CA PHE A 165 14.25 -3.23 -5.87
C PHE A 165 12.75 -3.41 -5.57
N SER A 166 12.41 -4.00 -4.42
CA SER A 166 11.01 -4.16 -4.02
C SER A 166 10.40 -2.82 -3.62
N VAL A 167 9.38 -2.39 -4.37
CA VAL A 167 8.60 -1.17 -4.10
C VAL A 167 7.98 -1.21 -2.70
N SER A 168 7.52 -2.39 -2.26
CA SER A 168 6.94 -2.56 -0.92
C SER A 168 7.96 -2.32 0.20
N ALA A 169 9.19 -2.84 0.05
CA ALA A 169 10.27 -2.64 1.00
C ALA A 169 10.71 -1.17 1.04
N ARG A 170 10.83 -0.54 -0.13
CA ARG A 170 11.16 0.89 -0.25
C ARG A 170 10.13 1.79 0.41
N ASN A 171 8.85 1.56 0.15
CA ASN A 171 7.77 2.34 0.78
C ASN A 171 7.77 2.18 2.30
N ARG A 172 8.08 0.97 2.79
CA ARG A 172 8.19 0.70 4.22
C ARG A 172 9.38 1.43 4.86
N LEU A 173 10.54 1.47 4.20
CA LEU A 173 11.69 2.25 4.64
C LEU A 173 11.36 3.74 4.73
N VAL A 174 10.77 4.30 3.67
CA VAL A 174 10.37 5.73 3.63
C VAL A 174 9.39 6.04 4.78
N THR A 175 8.37 5.21 4.97
CA THR A 175 7.37 5.40 6.04
C THR A 175 7.99 5.37 7.44
N GLU A 176 8.86 4.39 7.72
CA GLU A 176 9.52 4.29 9.03
C GLU A 176 10.56 5.42 9.22
N MET A 177 11.21 5.89 8.15
CA MET A 177 12.08 7.08 8.19
C MET A 177 11.32 8.37 8.50
N ASP A 178 10.16 8.58 7.87
CA ASP A 178 9.31 9.75 8.14
C ASP A 178 8.80 9.72 9.58
N HIS A 179 8.46 8.54 10.08
CA HIS A 179 8.08 8.36 11.48
C HIS A 179 9.23 8.73 12.44
N ILE A 180 10.47 8.33 12.16
CA ILE A 180 11.63 8.71 12.96
C ILE A 180 11.88 10.23 12.90
N ARG A 181 11.77 10.85 11.71
CA ARG A 181 11.89 12.31 11.56
C ARG A 181 10.83 13.06 12.37
N ALA A 182 9.58 12.60 12.34
CA ALA A 182 8.51 13.20 13.15
C ALA A 182 8.77 13.09 14.65
N GLN A 183 9.31 11.94 15.11
CA GLN A 183 9.68 11.77 16.51
C GLN A 183 10.82 12.70 16.95
N GLN A 184 11.81 12.95 16.09
CA GLN A 184 12.89 13.87 16.40
C GLN A 184 12.41 15.32 16.57
N VAL A 185 11.51 15.78 15.69
CA VAL A 185 10.94 17.13 15.79
C VAL A 185 10.16 17.28 17.10
N SER A 186 9.37 16.27 17.48
CA SER A 186 8.64 16.26 18.75
C SER A 186 9.57 16.29 19.95
N LYS A 187 10.70 15.57 19.91
CA LYS A 187 11.69 15.56 21.01
C LYS A 187 12.37 16.92 21.17
N ARG A 188 12.81 17.55 20.06
CA ARG A 188 13.44 18.88 20.10
C ARG A 188 12.51 19.97 20.64
N MET A 189 11.21 19.88 20.38
CA MET A 189 10.25 20.83 20.96
C MET A 189 10.08 20.64 22.46
N LYS A 190 10.04 19.39 22.92
CA LYS A 190 9.92 19.09 24.35
C LYS A 190 11.16 19.51 25.15
N ASP A 191 12.35 19.24 24.61
CA ASP A 191 13.60 19.63 25.27
C ASP A 191 13.71 21.16 25.42
N LYS A 192 13.18 21.94 24.47
CA LYS A 192 13.11 23.42 24.59
C LYS A 192 12.13 23.90 25.65
N GLU A 193 10.95 23.28 25.73
CA GLU A 193 9.92 23.62 26.72
C GLU A 193 10.42 23.34 28.16
N ASP A 194 11.08 22.21 28.37
CA ASP A 194 11.64 21.85 29.68
C ASP A 194 12.86 22.72 30.07
N SER A 195 13.60 23.25 29.09
CA SER A 195 14.72 24.17 29.34
C SER A 195 14.26 25.57 29.78
N GLU A 196 13.19 26.10 29.17
CA GLU A 196 12.69 27.45 29.50
C GLU A 196 12.05 27.54 30.89
N ILE A 197 11.52 26.43 31.42
CA ILE A 197 10.86 26.42 32.74
C ILE A 197 11.87 26.39 33.90
N VAL A 198 13.08 25.85 33.70
CA VAL A 198 14.06 25.68 34.80
C VAL A 198 14.91 26.94 35.04
N ASP A 199 15.15 27.77 34.02
CA ASP A 199 15.92 29.01 34.17
C ASP A 199 15.13 30.14 34.88
N SER A 200 13.82 29.98 35.08
CA SER A 200 12.98 30.97 35.78
C SER A 200 12.99 30.87 37.31
N ILE A 201 13.61 29.84 37.92
CA ILE A 201 13.48 29.60 39.39
C ILE A 201 14.75 29.96 40.19
N ASN A 202 15.93 30.10 39.56
CA ASN A 202 17.20 30.24 40.30
C ASN A 202 17.89 31.62 40.23
N SER A 203 17.22 32.68 39.76
CA SER A 203 17.80 34.03 39.82
C SER A 203 17.22 34.85 40.96
N ALA A 204 17.90 34.82 42.11
CA ALA A 204 17.61 35.67 43.26
C ALA A 204 18.53 36.91 43.29
N VAL A 205 17.90 38.09 43.05
CA VAL A 205 18.07 39.40 43.76
C VAL A 205 19.43 40.15 43.57
N PRO A 206 19.48 41.50 43.37
CA PRO A 206 18.58 42.51 43.98
C PRO A 206 18.05 43.69 43.14
N LYS A 207 17.05 44.33 43.77
CA LYS A 207 16.56 45.72 43.68
C LYS A 207 15.47 46.07 42.67
N ALA A 208 14.25 46.08 43.23
CA ALA A 208 13.25 47.14 43.14
C ALA A 208 13.02 47.77 41.75
N ARG A 209 11.97 47.30 41.07
CA ARG A 209 10.96 48.17 40.45
C ARG A 209 9.68 47.37 40.23
N ASP A 210 8.59 47.92 40.73
CA ASP A 210 7.22 47.47 40.55
C ASP A 210 6.84 47.39 39.07
N VAL A 211 6.55 46.20 38.56
CA VAL A 211 5.55 46.01 37.49
C VAL A 211 4.89 44.64 37.69
N SER A 212 3.74 44.63 38.37
CA SER A 212 2.89 43.43 38.48
C SER A 212 2.19 43.15 37.15
N GLY A 213 2.80 42.33 36.30
CA GLY A 213 2.16 41.78 35.11
C GLY A 213 1.28 40.58 35.46
N LYS A 214 -0.02 40.81 35.69
CA LYS A 214 -1.00 39.72 35.81
C LYS A 214 -1.13 39.06 34.43
N LEU A 215 -0.96 37.73 34.36
CA LEU A 215 -1.29 36.97 33.15
C LEU A 215 -2.79 37.08 32.86
N THR A 216 -3.12 37.93 31.90
CA THR A 216 -4.48 38.08 31.38
C THR A 216 -4.78 36.88 30.47
N HIS A 217 -5.71 36.02 30.91
CA HIS A 217 -6.24 34.92 30.12
C HIS A 217 -6.92 35.48 28.85
N TRP A 218 -6.79 34.81 27.71
CA TRP A 218 -7.17 35.31 26.38
C TRP A 218 -8.66 35.72 26.25
N SER A 219 -9.51 35.29 27.19
CA SER A 219 -10.92 35.71 27.28
C SER A 219 -11.13 37.11 27.89
N GLN A 220 -10.08 37.82 28.29
CA GLN A 220 -10.14 39.17 28.88
C GLN A 220 -9.48 40.25 28.00
N ILE A 221 -8.99 39.88 26.81
CA ILE A 221 -8.48 40.83 25.84
C ILE A 221 -9.69 41.49 25.18
N ALA A 222 -9.88 42.78 25.45
CA ALA A 222 -10.92 43.57 24.79
C ALA A 222 -10.69 43.51 23.26
N PRO A 223 -11.73 43.29 22.44
CA PRO A 223 -11.59 43.27 21.00
C PRO A 223 -10.99 44.60 20.54
N LEU A 224 -9.93 44.52 19.74
CA LEU A 224 -9.26 45.65 19.10
C LEU A 224 -10.21 46.28 18.08
N ALA A 225 -11.16 47.07 18.55
CA ALA A 225 -11.90 47.99 17.73
C ALA A 225 -11.05 49.26 17.54
N ASP A 226 -10.85 49.62 16.28
CA ASP A 226 -10.57 50.97 15.81
C ASP A 226 -9.24 51.62 16.21
N ASN A 227 -8.13 51.05 15.73
CA ASN A 227 -6.95 51.89 15.46
C ASN A 227 -7.10 52.51 14.07
N VAL A 228 -7.80 53.64 14.00
CA VAL A 228 -7.85 54.50 12.81
C VAL A 228 -6.45 55.07 12.57
N VAL A 229 -5.72 54.45 11.64
CA VAL A 229 -4.43 54.95 11.15
C VAL A 229 -4.72 56.03 10.10
N THR A 230 -4.78 57.29 10.52
CA THR A 230 -4.70 58.44 9.62
C THR A 230 -3.25 58.68 9.24
N GLY A 231 -2.83 58.13 8.09
CA GLY A 231 -1.61 58.50 7.40
C GLY A 231 -1.93 58.74 5.94
N GLU A 232 -1.91 60.01 5.51
CA GLU A 232 -2.04 60.43 4.11
C GLU A 232 -0.87 59.88 3.27
N ASP A 233 -1.21 59.33 2.10
CA ASP A 233 -0.32 59.08 0.95
C ASP A 233 0.74 57.98 1.02
N ILE A 234 0.37 56.79 1.52
CA ILE A 234 1.09 55.55 1.20
C ILE A 234 0.06 54.49 0.78
N GLN A 235 0.16 53.99 -0.46
CA GLN A 235 -0.63 52.84 -0.94
C GLN A 235 -0.48 51.69 0.06
N ALA A 236 -1.49 51.50 0.89
CA ALA A 236 -1.50 50.50 1.93
C ALA A 236 -1.45 49.09 1.29
N PRO A 237 -0.62 48.17 1.82
CA PRO A 237 -0.73 46.77 1.47
C PRO A 237 -2.15 46.31 1.80
N VAL A 238 -2.86 45.83 0.78
CA VAL A 238 -4.24 45.35 0.88
C VAL A 238 -4.29 44.26 1.95
N ASN A 239 -4.77 44.61 3.15
CA ASN A 239 -5.06 43.62 4.18
C ASN A 239 -6.17 42.72 3.65
N LEU A 240 -5.85 41.44 3.44
CA LEU A 240 -6.77 40.39 3.00
C LEU A 240 -8.03 40.22 3.90
N ALA A 241 -8.06 40.88 5.06
CA ALA A 241 -9.16 40.82 6.02
C ALA A 241 -10.27 41.87 5.78
N ASP A 242 -9.97 42.98 5.09
CA ASP A 242 -10.93 44.10 4.90
C ASP A 242 -11.49 44.19 3.46
N GLY A 243 -11.23 43.19 2.63
CA GLY A 243 -11.91 43.05 1.34
C GLY A 243 -13.25 42.35 1.53
N ASP A 244 -14.33 42.91 1.02
CA ASP A 244 -15.62 42.22 0.85
C ASP A 244 -15.41 41.01 -0.06
N PHE A 245 -15.09 39.86 0.54
CA PHE A 245 -14.94 38.60 -0.18
C PHE A 245 -16.31 38.16 -0.69
N GLN A 246 -16.59 38.48 -1.96
CA GLN A 246 -17.80 38.02 -2.63
C GLN A 246 -17.68 36.52 -2.93
N GLU A 247 -18.09 35.71 -1.96
CA GLU A 247 -18.05 34.23 -2.03
C GLU A 247 -18.70 33.72 -3.33
N GLU A 248 -19.79 34.34 -3.75
CA GLU A 248 -20.54 33.98 -4.96
C GLU A 248 -19.76 34.24 -6.26
N ALA A 249 -19.04 35.36 -6.33
CA ALA A 249 -18.17 35.69 -7.48
C ALA A 249 -16.94 34.76 -7.53
N SER A 250 -16.36 34.45 -6.37
CA SER A 250 -15.22 33.52 -6.29
C SER A 250 -15.62 32.09 -6.68
N HIS A 251 -16.82 31.65 -6.29
CA HIS A 251 -17.35 30.34 -6.63
C HIS A 251 -17.73 30.26 -8.12
N ALA A 252 -18.29 31.34 -8.70
CA ALA A 252 -18.56 31.41 -10.12
C ALA A 252 -17.27 31.33 -10.95
N SER A 253 -16.23 32.09 -10.57
CA SER A 253 -14.91 32.04 -11.22
C SER A 253 -14.29 30.65 -11.14
N PHE A 254 -14.45 29.96 -10.01
CA PHE A 254 -13.96 28.58 -9.86
C PHE A 254 -14.70 27.58 -10.76
N LEU A 255 -16.02 27.69 -10.88
CA LEU A 255 -16.80 26.84 -11.79
C LEU A 255 -16.48 27.11 -13.26
N GLU A 256 -16.28 28.37 -13.62
CA GLU A 256 -15.86 28.77 -14.96
C GLU A 256 -14.49 28.19 -15.31
N ALA A 257 -13.51 28.28 -14.40
CA ALA A 257 -12.19 27.67 -14.58
C ALA A 257 -12.26 26.14 -14.74
N LEU A 258 -13.18 25.45 -14.04
CA LEU A 258 -13.40 24.02 -14.22
C LEU A 258 -14.02 23.67 -15.58
N LEU A 259 -14.91 24.51 -16.09
CA LEU A 259 -15.47 24.33 -17.44
C LEU A 259 -14.41 24.60 -18.50
N GLU A 260 -13.61 25.65 -18.35
CA GLU A 260 -12.50 25.96 -19.25
C GLU A 260 -11.47 24.83 -19.28
N TRP A 261 -11.12 24.26 -18.12
CA TRP A 261 -10.18 23.14 -18.05
C TRP A 261 -10.69 21.91 -18.83
N ARG A 262 -11.98 21.59 -18.71
CA ARG A 262 -12.61 20.51 -19.49
C ARG A 262 -12.67 20.81 -20.98
N GLU A 263 -12.90 22.06 -21.36
CA GLU A 263 -12.88 22.46 -22.77
C GLU A 263 -11.47 22.40 -23.36
N ASN A 264 -10.44 22.75 -22.59
CA ASN A 264 -9.05 22.72 -23.05
C ASN A 264 -8.54 21.30 -23.30
N ASP A 265 -8.90 20.31 -22.48
CA ASP A 265 -8.62 18.89 -22.78
C ASP A 265 -9.20 18.48 -24.13
N THR A 266 -10.41 18.98 -24.44
CA THR A 266 -11.11 18.65 -25.69
C THR A 266 -10.49 19.39 -26.89
N LYS A 267 -10.05 20.65 -26.71
CA LYS A 267 -9.40 21.47 -27.74
C LYS A 267 -7.96 21.02 -28.02
N GLN A 268 -7.19 20.58 -27.02
CA GLN A 268 -5.85 20.01 -27.23
C GLN A 268 -5.92 18.76 -28.12
N LEU A 269 -6.90 17.88 -27.89
CA LEU A 269 -7.18 16.70 -28.73
C LEU A 269 -7.58 17.03 -30.18
N ALA A 270 -8.10 18.22 -30.46
CA ALA A 270 -8.49 18.64 -31.81
C ALA A 270 -7.34 19.28 -32.59
N THR A 271 -6.33 19.80 -31.88
CA THR A 271 -5.26 20.62 -32.48
C THR A 271 -3.93 19.85 -32.62
N SER A 272 -3.76 18.70 -31.95
CA SER A 272 -2.53 17.89 -31.98
C SER A 272 -2.56 16.74 -32.99
N ASN A 273 -3.18 16.93 -34.16
CA ASN A 273 -3.22 15.90 -35.22
C ASN A 273 -1.96 15.87 -36.09
N GLN A 274 -0.85 16.47 -35.67
CA GLN A 274 0.40 16.36 -36.42
C GLN A 274 1.61 16.34 -35.50
N GLU A 275 2.11 15.11 -35.33
CA GLU A 275 3.47 14.72 -34.96
C GLU A 275 3.84 14.66 -33.46
N GLU A 276 4.45 13.52 -33.10
CA GLU A 276 5.26 13.21 -31.89
C GLU A 276 4.52 12.73 -30.61
N LEU A 277 4.26 11.41 -30.48
CA LEU A 277 5.05 10.35 -29.82
C LEU A 277 5.05 10.37 -28.27
N ASP A 278 4.50 9.29 -27.69
CA ASP A 278 4.71 8.78 -26.32
C ASP A 278 4.04 9.50 -25.13
N GLU A 279 2.78 9.88 -25.27
CA GLU A 279 1.92 10.16 -24.10
C GLU A 279 1.07 8.93 -23.75
N TRP A 280 1.07 8.53 -22.48
CA TRP A 280 0.53 7.25 -22.00
C TRP A 280 -0.98 7.13 -22.26
N ILE A 281 -1.36 6.45 -23.34
CA ILE A 281 -2.76 6.25 -23.74
C ILE A 281 -3.39 5.15 -22.89
N ASN A 282 -4.42 5.51 -22.12
CA ASN A 282 -5.18 4.57 -21.32
C ASN A 282 -5.96 3.59 -22.25
N PRO A 283 -5.67 2.27 -22.22
CA PRO A 283 -6.17 1.30 -23.21
C PRO A 283 -7.69 1.07 -23.20
N MET A 284 -8.41 1.67 -22.24
CA MET A 284 -9.86 1.53 -22.11
C MET A 284 -10.67 2.51 -22.98
N PHE A 285 -10.06 3.57 -23.53
CA PHE A 285 -10.83 4.66 -24.14
C PHE A 285 -10.48 4.98 -25.59
N ASN A 286 -9.45 4.39 -26.17
CA ASN A 286 -9.07 4.69 -27.54
C ASN A 286 -9.54 3.63 -28.51
N CYS A 287 -10.84 3.64 -28.79
CA CYS A 287 -11.32 3.12 -30.05
C CYS A 287 -12.13 4.19 -30.77
N LYS A 288 -11.44 4.94 -31.63
CA LYS A 288 -12.01 5.97 -32.50
C LYS A 288 -12.14 5.52 -33.96
N THR A 289 -11.91 4.24 -34.28
CA THR A 289 -12.36 3.69 -35.54
C THR A 289 -13.88 3.61 -35.50
N LYS A 290 -14.57 4.21 -36.48
CA LYS A 290 -16.04 4.13 -36.70
C LYS A 290 -16.52 2.70 -37.07
N GLY A 291 -15.88 1.68 -36.50
CA GLY A 291 -16.24 0.27 -36.59
C GLY A 291 -16.17 -0.30 -35.19
N THR A 292 -17.35 -0.47 -34.60
CA THR A 292 -17.71 -1.53 -33.64
C THR A 292 -16.57 -2.17 -32.87
N CYS A 293 -16.09 -1.46 -31.84
CA CYS A 293 -15.06 -1.94 -30.92
C CYS A 293 -15.53 -1.91 -29.47
N GLY A 294 -16.85 -1.85 -29.27
CA GLY A 294 -17.43 -2.61 -28.17
C GLY A 294 -17.21 -4.08 -28.52
N GLY A 295 -16.32 -4.77 -27.79
CA GLY A 295 -16.18 -6.21 -27.95
C GLY A 295 -17.55 -6.89 -27.89
N ALA A 296 -17.66 -8.10 -28.44
CA ALA A 296 -18.90 -8.88 -28.56
C ALA A 296 -19.74 -9.00 -27.26
N LEU A 297 -19.21 -8.58 -26.11
CA LEU A 297 -19.93 -8.40 -24.86
C LEU A 297 -21.01 -7.30 -24.89
N LEU A 298 -20.88 -6.25 -25.72
CA LEU A 298 -21.82 -5.12 -25.74
C LEU A 298 -22.82 -5.18 -26.92
N GLU A 299 -22.46 -5.84 -28.02
CA GLU A 299 -23.33 -5.97 -29.20
C GLU A 299 -23.65 -7.43 -29.59
N GLY A 300 -22.96 -8.41 -29.00
CA GLY A 300 -23.32 -9.82 -29.16
C GLY A 300 -24.36 -10.23 -28.12
N SER A 301 -25.32 -11.04 -28.52
CA SER A 301 -26.17 -11.77 -27.57
C SER A 301 -25.27 -12.67 -26.73
N TYR A 302 -24.96 -12.25 -25.51
CA TYR A 302 -24.26 -13.08 -24.53
C TYR A 302 -25.17 -14.25 -24.15
N ASP A 303 -24.86 -15.43 -24.66
CA ASP A 303 -25.56 -16.64 -24.27
C ASP A 303 -24.96 -17.16 -22.95
N GLU A 304 -25.67 -16.84 -21.87
CA GLU A 304 -25.27 -17.22 -20.51
C GLU A 304 -25.18 -18.75 -20.36
N ALA A 305 -25.92 -19.53 -21.16
CA ALA A 305 -25.86 -20.98 -21.13
C ALA A 305 -24.53 -21.52 -21.67
N ASP A 306 -24.08 -21.05 -22.84
CA ASP A 306 -22.80 -21.45 -23.44
C ASP A 306 -21.60 -21.04 -22.56
N ALA A 307 -21.66 -19.84 -21.97
CA ALA A 307 -20.63 -19.36 -21.06
C ALA A 307 -20.57 -20.20 -19.77
N HIS A 308 -21.73 -20.67 -19.28
CA HIS A 308 -21.80 -21.53 -18.11
C HIS A 308 -21.28 -22.95 -18.42
N ASP A 309 -21.62 -23.49 -19.58
CA ASP A 309 -21.18 -24.83 -20.01
C ASP A 309 -19.67 -24.87 -20.25
N THR A 310 -19.11 -23.86 -20.93
CA THR A 310 -17.65 -23.74 -21.10
C THR A 310 -16.92 -23.60 -19.76
N PHE A 311 -17.50 -22.88 -18.80
CA PHE A 311 -16.93 -22.79 -17.46
C PHE A 311 -16.99 -24.11 -16.69
N GLN A 312 -18.09 -24.85 -16.79
CA GLN A 312 -18.21 -26.19 -16.19
C GLN A 312 -17.23 -27.18 -16.82
N GLU A 313 -17.06 -27.16 -18.14
CA GLU A 313 -16.08 -27.99 -18.86
C GLU A 313 -14.66 -27.68 -18.40
N ALA A 314 -14.29 -26.39 -18.30
CA ALA A 314 -12.99 -25.98 -17.77
C ALA A 314 -12.75 -26.45 -16.33
N LEU A 315 -13.79 -26.42 -15.47
CA LEU A 315 -13.71 -26.96 -14.11
C LEU A 315 -13.56 -28.49 -14.09
N GLN A 316 -14.28 -29.21 -14.95
CA GLN A 316 -14.16 -30.66 -15.07
C GLN A 316 -12.79 -31.06 -15.61
N ALA A 317 -12.25 -30.32 -16.58
CA ALA A 317 -10.90 -30.50 -17.09
C ALA A 317 -9.85 -30.25 -16.00
N TRP A 318 -10.02 -29.21 -15.19
CA TRP A 318 -9.12 -28.92 -14.07
C TRP A 318 -9.16 -30.00 -12.99
N ARG A 319 -10.35 -30.51 -12.66
CA ARG A 319 -10.52 -31.62 -11.71
C ARG A 319 -9.96 -32.94 -12.23
N SER A 320 -10.20 -33.26 -13.49
CA SER A 320 -9.73 -34.48 -14.14
C SER A 320 -8.22 -34.49 -14.38
N ARG A 321 -7.57 -33.32 -14.38
CA ARG A 321 -6.12 -33.19 -14.59
C ARG A 321 -5.27 -33.82 -13.47
N ASN A 322 -5.88 -34.17 -12.32
CA ASN A 322 -5.16 -34.82 -11.22
C ASN A 322 -5.02 -36.35 -11.36
N ASP A 323 -5.81 -37.00 -12.23
CA ASP A 323 -5.81 -38.48 -12.31
C ASP A 323 -4.95 -39.03 -13.46
N ALA A 324 -4.63 -38.21 -14.46
CA ALA A 324 -3.74 -38.59 -15.55
C ALA A 324 -2.29 -38.29 -15.18
N LYS A 325 -1.63 -39.25 -14.51
CA LYS A 325 -0.17 -39.27 -14.31
C LYS A 325 0.35 -37.97 -13.71
N VAL A 326 0.38 -37.92 -12.38
CA VAL A 326 1.14 -36.96 -11.59
C VAL A 326 2.63 -37.03 -12.00
N ILE A 327 2.98 -36.38 -13.11
CA ILE A 327 4.27 -35.75 -13.30
C ILE A 327 4.19 -34.56 -12.35
N SER A 328 4.59 -34.81 -11.11
CA SER A 328 4.59 -33.87 -10.00
C SER A 328 5.27 -32.57 -10.40
N VAL A 329 4.49 -31.54 -10.73
CA VAL A 329 4.98 -30.17 -10.93
C VAL A 329 5.66 -29.65 -9.65
N GLU A 330 5.22 -30.11 -8.47
CA GLU A 330 5.87 -29.81 -7.17
C GLU A 330 7.26 -30.47 -6.98
N LYS A 331 7.66 -31.44 -7.82
CA LYS A 331 8.98 -32.08 -7.68
C LYS A 331 10.06 -31.44 -8.55
N ILE A 332 9.71 -30.45 -9.38
CA ILE A 332 10.70 -29.61 -10.08
C ILE A 332 11.16 -28.46 -9.17
N GLU A 333 10.34 -28.03 -8.21
CA GLU A 333 10.67 -26.89 -7.33
C GLU A 333 11.37 -27.30 -6.03
N SER A 334 11.23 -28.54 -5.55
CA SER A 334 11.72 -28.91 -4.20
C SER A 334 13.21 -29.29 -4.07
N SER A 335 13.98 -29.31 -5.17
CA SER A 335 15.42 -29.68 -5.10
C SER A 335 16.37 -28.77 -5.88
N CYS A 336 15.88 -27.69 -6.50
CA CYS A 336 16.76 -26.73 -7.17
C CYS A 336 17.05 -25.56 -6.24
N THR A 337 18.33 -25.28 -6.02
CA THR A 337 18.71 -24.07 -5.29
C THR A 337 18.28 -22.84 -6.10
N PRO A 338 17.81 -21.75 -5.47
CA PRO A 338 17.32 -20.56 -6.17
C PRO A 338 18.34 -19.89 -7.10
N GLY A 339 19.61 -20.30 -7.07
CA GLY A 339 20.68 -19.74 -7.91
C GLY A 339 20.81 -20.33 -9.31
N ASP A 340 20.20 -21.49 -9.59
CA ASP A 340 20.51 -22.28 -10.79
C ASP A 340 19.48 -22.16 -11.92
N GLN A 341 18.56 -21.20 -11.81
CA GLN A 341 17.50 -21.00 -12.79
C GLN A 341 17.66 -19.66 -13.51
N GLN A 342 17.56 -19.69 -14.84
CA GLN A 342 17.51 -18.50 -15.68
C GLN A 342 16.37 -18.63 -16.69
N CYS A 343 15.84 -17.51 -17.16
CA CYS A 343 14.79 -17.48 -18.16
C CYS A 343 15.38 -17.29 -19.57
N CYS A 344 14.79 -17.97 -20.55
CA CYS A 344 15.10 -17.74 -21.95
C CYS A 344 14.64 -16.33 -22.37
N TRP A 345 15.53 -15.55 -22.98
CA TRP A 345 15.22 -14.16 -23.39
C TRP A 345 14.14 -14.02 -24.48
N GLN A 346 13.93 -15.05 -25.31
CA GLN A 346 12.92 -15.01 -26.37
C GLN A 346 11.53 -15.49 -25.92
N CYS A 347 11.44 -16.62 -25.22
CA CYS A 347 10.16 -17.26 -24.88
C CYS A 347 9.80 -17.19 -23.38
N TYR A 348 10.67 -16.60 -22.55
CA TYR A 348 10.51 -16.43 -21.10
C TYR A 348 10.32 -17.72 -20.29
N ARG A 349 10.60 -18.89 -20.89
CA ARG A 349 10.57 -20.16 -20.15
C ARG A 349 11.75 -20.23 -19.18
N ILE A 350 11.48 -20.58 -17.94
CA ILE A 350 12.48 -20.80 -16.89
C ILE A 350 13.09 -22.19 -17.08
N LEU A 351 14.41 -22.26 -17.17
CA LEU A 351 15.18 -23.49 -17.33
C LEU A 351 16.37 -23.49 -16.38
N GLN A 352 16.94 -24.67 -16.15
CA GLN A 352 18.22 -24.80 -15.44
C GLN A 352 19.35 -24.19 -16.29
N ILE A 353 20.33 -23.55 -15.65
CA ILE A 353 21.46 -22.89 -16.34
C ILE A 353 22.18 -23.85 -17.30
N GLU A 354 22.31 -25.14 -16.95
CA GLU A 354 22.96 -26.17 -17.78
C GLU A 354 22.23 -26.45 -19.10
N GLN A 355 20.94 -26.13 -19.20
CA GLN A 355 20.12 -26.35 -20.39
C GLN A 355 20.00 -25.11 -21.28
N LEU A 356 20.59 -23.99 -20.87
CA LEU A 356 20.54 -22.75 -21.62
C LEU A 356 21.76 -22.62 -22.54
N LEU A 357 21.51 -22.21 -23.77
CA LEU A 357 22.52 -21.77 -24.72
C LEU A 357 22.85 -20.32 -24.43
N HIS A 358 24.11 -20.03 -24.09
CA HIS A 358 24.60 -18.67 -23.91
C HIS A 358 25.10 -18.12 -25.24
N ASP A 359 24.67 -16.91 -25.60
CA ASP A 359 25.10 -16.22 -26.81
C ASP A 359 26.19 -15.20 -26.50
N ASP A 360 27.41 -15.48 -26.94
CA ASP A 360 28.61 -14.66 -26.65
C ASP A 360 28.51 -13.22 -27.17
N LEU A 361 27.69 -12.97 -28.20
CA LEU A 361 27.51 -11.64 -28.77
C LEU A 361 26.63 -10.74 -27.90
N THR A 362 25.56 -11.31 -27.33
CA THR A 362 24.55 -10.55 -26.58
C THR A 362 24.65 -10.75 -25.06
N ASN A 363 25.46 -11.69 -24.59
CA ASN A 363 25.52 -12.18 -23.20
C ASN A 363 24.13 -12.59 -22.67
N LYS A 364 23.30 -13.18 -23.53
CA LYS A 364 21.94 -13.63 -23.20
C LYS A 364 21.82 -15.14 -23.29
N SER A 365 20.90 -15.68 -22.49
CA SER A 365 20.64 -17.12 -22.37
C SER A 365 19.35 -17.51 -23.11
N PHE A 366 19.38 -18.61 -23.86
CA PHE A 366 18.27 -19.09 -24.70
C PHE A 366 17.97 -20.57 -24.47
N CYS A 367 16.70 -20.97 -24.57
CA CYS A 367 16.31 -22.38 -24.40
C CYS A 367 16.62 -23.27 -25.60
N SER A 368 16.86 -22.68 -26.77
CA SER A 368 17.14 -23.40 -28.02
C SER A 368 17.77 -22.47 -29.05
N SER A 369 18.46 -23.05 -30.04
CA SER A 369 19.03 -22.30 -31.17
C SER A 369 17.96 -21.53 -31.94
N THR A 370 16.76 -22.10 -32.10
CA THR A 370 15.62 -21.40 -32.72
C THR A 370 15.22 -20.13 -31.98
N CYS A 371 15.29 -20.13 -30.64
CA CYS A 371 15.01 -18.93 -29.84
C CYS A 371 16.12 -17.88 -29.98
N GLN A 372 17.39 -18.30 -30.03
CA GLN A 372 18.53 -17.42 -30.28
C GLN A 372 18.45 -16.79 -31.68
N GLU A 373 18.16 -17.58 -32.72
CA GLU A 373 17.99 -17.11 -34.10
C GLU A 373 16.84 -16.11 -34.22
N ASN A 374 15.68 -16.40 -33.62
CA ASN A 374 14.54 -15.48 -33.61
C ASN A 374 14.86 -14.17 -32.89
N TYR A 375 15.58 -14.24 -31.76
CA TYR A 375 16.04 -13.06 -31.03
C TYR A 375 17.00 -12.23 -31.88
N ASN A 376 17.97 -12.88 -32.53
CA ASN A 376 18.94 -12.22 -33.40
C ASN A 376 18.29 -11.63 -34.66
N ALA A 377 17.26 -12.26 -35.22
CA ALA A 377 16.51 -11.71 -36.35
C ALA A 377 15.73 -10.44 -35.97
N GLN A 378 15.15 -10.41 -34.76
CA GLN A 378 14.37 -9.27 -34.27
C GLN A 378 15.24 -8.12 -33.75
N TYR A 379 16.30 -8.46 -32.99
CA TYR A 379 17.08 -7.50 -32.21
C TYR A 379 18.56 -7.42 -32.60
N GLY A 380 19.05 -8.29 -33.49
CA GLY A 380 20.47 -8.37 -33.84
C GLY A 380 21.05 -7.04 -34.37
N ARG A 381 20.22 -6.20 -35.00
CA ARG A 381 20.59 -4.85 -35.47
C ARG A 381 21.08 -3.93 -34.34
N LEU A 382 20.66 -4.17 -33.11
CA LEU A 382 21.05 -3.36 -31.95
C LEU A 382 22.40 -3.78 -31.37
N TYR A 383 22.86 -4.99 -31.66
CA TYR A 383 24.07 -5.58 -31.08
C TYR A 383 25.23 -5.72 -32.07
N THR A 384 25.00 -5.43 -33.35
CA THR A 384 26.11 -5.22 -34.29
C THR A 384 26.87 -3.98 -33.86
N LYS A 385 28.04 -4.16 -33.23
CA LYS A 385 28.99 -3.07 -33.03
C LYS A 385 29.26 -2.45 -34.39
N SER A 386 28.88 -1.20 -34.58
CA SER A 386 29.30 -0.41 -35.74
C SER A 386 30.82 -0.42 -35.75
N VAL A 387 31.40 -1.16 -36.69
CA VAL A 387 32.84 -1.28 -36.90
C VAL A 387 33.40 0.05 -37.38
#